data_AF-A0A9P9YKC3-F1
#
_entry.id   AF-A0A9P9YKC3-F1
#
_cell.length_a   1.000
_cell.length_b   1.000
_cell.length_c   1.000
_cell.angle_alpha   90.00
_cell.angle_beta   90.00
_cell.angle_gamma   90.00
#
_symmetry.space_group_name_H-M   'P 1'
#
loop_
_entity.id
_entity.type
_entity.pdbx_description
1 polymer ?
#
loop_
_entity_poly.entity_id
_entity_poly.type
_entity_poly.pdbx_seq_one_letter_code
_entity_poly.pdbx_strand_id
1 'polypeptide(L)'
;MRFVWLVLLGSFLICQMTESQLVYKLVKAECDGNPVRVQNVSCHVKAINWNMAVVNMDCFVAVPILNPTIRMQLLKKDYSNQWKPFLVDVTFTICEGKKNFYPYGVIFWKL
;
A
#
# COMPACT_ATOMS: atom_id res chain seq x y z
N MET A 1 21.99 6.79 42.97
CA MET A 1 21.52 7.64 41.86
C MET A 1 22.25 7.40 40.53
N ARG A 2 23.59 7.33 40.48
CA ARG A 2 24.35 7.04 39.23
C ARG A 2 23.96 5.74 38.52
N PHE A 3 23.75 4.66 39.27
CA PHE A 3 23.37 3.36 38.69
C PHE A 3 22.00 3.39 38.00
N VAL A 4 21.02 4.09 38.58
CA VAL A 4 19.68 4.26 37.99
C VAL A 4 19.77 5.03 36.68
N TRP A 5 20.61 6.05 36.61
CA TRP A 5 20.79 6.84 35.40
C TRP A 5 21.48 6.06 34.28
N LEU A 6 22.45 5.21 34.62
CA LEU A 6 23.10 4.29 33.66
C LEU A 6 22.12 3.25 33.10
N VAL A 7 21.23 2.72 33.94
CA VAL A 7 20.19 1.77 33.51
C VAL A 7 19.17 2.46 32.60
N LEU A 8 18.77 3.70 32.91
CA LEU A 8 17.87 4.50 32.08
C LEU A 8 18.51 4.87 30.72
N LEU A 9 19.79 5.25 30.71
CA LEU A 9 20.55 5.51 29.47
C LEU A 9 20.70 4.25 28.61
N GLY A 10 21.01 3.11 29.24
CA GLY A 10 21.12 1.83 28.53
C GLY A 10 19.81 1.39 27.88
N SER A 11 18.70 1.48 28.60
CA SER A 11 17.37 1.14 28.06
C SER A 11 16.93 2.07 26.92
N PHE A 12 17.24 3.37 26.99
CA PHE A 12 16.96 4.32 25.93
C PHE A 12 17.73 4.02 24.64
N LEU A 13 19.00 3.64 24.75
CA LEU A 13 19.83 3.29 23.59
C LEU A 13 19.37 1.98 22.92
N ILE A 14 18.90 0.99 23.68
CA ILE A 14 18.37 -0.27 23.14
C ILE A 14 17.07 -0.03 22.35
N CYS A 15 16.20 0.88 22.82
CA CYS A 15 14.98 1.25 22.10
C CYS A 15 15.22 1.94 20.75
N GLN A 16 16.38 2.57 20.54
CA GLN A 16 16.71 3.23 19.26
C GLN A 16 17.18 2.23 18.19
N MET A 17 17.56 1.01 18.59
CA MET A 17 18.19 0.02 17.69
C MET A 17 17.20 -1.02 17.15
N THR A 18 15.94 -1.02 17.60
CA THR A 18 14.92 -1.94 17.10
C THR A 18 14.30 -1.40 15.82
N GLU A 19 14.93 -1.66 14.68
CA GLU A 19 14.27 -1.48 13.39
C GLU A 19 13.30 -2.65 13.15
N SER A 20 12.00 -2.37 13.15
CA SER A 20 10.99 -3.35 12.75
C SER A 20 11.05 -3.51 11.22
N GLN A 21 11.55 -4.66 10.75
CA GLN A 21 11.49 -5.03 9.33
C GLN A 21 10.07 -5.47 8.99
N LEU A 22 9.33 -4.62 8.28
CA LEU A 22 7.98 -4.93 7.80
C LEU A 22 8.08 -5.70 6.47
N VAL A 23 7.79 -7.00 6.50
CA VAL A 23 7.77 -7.86 5.32
C VAL A 23 6.34 -8.07 4.87
N TYR A 24 6.01 -7.58 3.66
CA TYR A 24 4.70 -7.77 3.04
C TYR A 24 4.78 -8.80 1.92
N LYS A 25 3.81 -9.73 1.87
CA LYS A 25 3.69 -10.71 0.79
C LYS A 25 2.36 -10.53 0.06
N LEU A 26 2.44 -10.17 -1.21
CA LEU A 26 1.28 -10.14 -2.11
C LEU A 26 1.01 -11.58 -2.58
N VAL A 27 -0.17 -12.11 -2.22
CA VAL A 27 -0.55 -13.51 -2.53
C VAL A 27 -1.47 -13.58 -3.75
N LYS A 28 -2.34 -12.59 -3.92
CA LYS A 28 -3.36 -12.58 -4.97
C LYS A 28 -3.64 -11.15 -5.41
N ALA A 29 -3.80 -10.96 -6.71
CA ALA A 29 -4.32 -9.74 -7.31
C ALA A 29 -5.53 -10.13 -8.16
N GLU A 30 -6.65 -9.46 -7.93
CA GLU A 30 -7.85 -9.57 -8.76
C GLU A 30 -8.08 -8.21 -9.39
N CYS A 31 -8.30 -8.21 -10.70
CA CYS A 31 -8.56 -7.00 -11.45
C CYS A 31 -9.91 -7.16 -12.13
N ASP A 32 -10.81 -6.21 -11.86
CA ASP A 32 -12.12 -6.10 -12.48
C ASP A 32 -12.25 -4.72 -13.12
N GLY A 33 -12.87 -4.68 -14.29
CA GLY A 33 -12.94 -3.50 -15.13
C GLY A 33 -14.27 -3.39 -15.83
N ASN A 34 -14.78 -2.16 -15.97
CA ASN A 34 -16.00 -1.92 -16.71
C ASN A 34 -15.76 -2.20 -18.21
N PRO A 35 -16.43 -3.21 -18.82
CA PRO A 35 -16.19 -3.62 -20.21
C PRO A 35 -16.47 -2.53 -21.23
N VAL A 36 -17.28 -1.52 -20.87
CA VAL A 36 -17.59 -0.37 -21.74
C VAL A 36 -16.37 0.56 -21.89
N ARG A 37 -15.49 0.61 -20.88
CA ARG A 37 -14.34 1.53 -20.86
C ARG A 37 -13.00 0.80 -20.98
N VAL A 38 -12.89 -0.38 -20.38
CA VAL A 38 -11.65 -1.15 -20.30
C VAL A 38 -11.91 -2.58 -20.77
N GLN A 39 -11.13 -3.05 -21.73
CA GLN A 39 -11.24 -4.37 -22.33
C GLN A 39 -9.96 -5.18 -22.11
N ASN A 40 -10.10 -6.50 -22.12
CA ASN A 40 -9.00 -7.46 -21.96
C ASN A 40 -8.12 -7.18 -20.72
N VAL A 41 -8.74 -7.11 -19.55
CA VAL A 41 -8.04 -6.91 -18.29
C VAL A 41 -7.33 -8.20 -17.89
N SER A 42 -6.01 -8.15 -17.82
CA SER A 42 -5.15 -9.24 -17.38
C SER A 42 -4.31 -8.77 -16.20
N CYS A 43 -4.19 -9.62 -15.18
CA CYS A 43 -3.65 -9.22 -13.88
C CYS A 43 -3.08 -10.44 -13.18
N HIS A 44 -1.75 -10.49 -13.08
CA HIS A 44 -1.05 -11.67 -12.59
C HIS A 44 0.10 -11.27 -11.67
N VAL A 45 0.21 -11.96 -10.54
CA VAL A 45 1.32 -11.80 -9.61
C VAL A 45 2.42 -12.79 -9.98
N LYS A 46 3.62 -12.29 -10.26
CA LYS A 46 4.82 -13.08 -10.50
C LYS A 46 5.77 -12.91 -9.32
N ALA A 47 6.02 -13.99 -8.58
CA ALA A 47 7.07 -14.01 -7.57
C ALA A 47 8.44 -14.08 -8.26
N ILE A 48 9.33 -13.13 -7.95
CA ILE A 48 10.71 -13.12 -8.46
C ILE A 48 11.65 -13.75 -7.41
N ASN A 49 11.48 -13.39 -6.15
CA ASN A 49 12.25 -13.92 -5.01
C ASN A 49 11.34 -14.01 -3.77
N TRP A 50 11.81 -14.64 -2.69
CA TRP A 50 11.15 -14.70 -1.38
C TRP A 50 10.71 -13.33 -0.85
N ASN A 51 11.48 -12.28 -1.19
CA ASN A 51 11.25 -10.91 -0.73
C ASN A 51 10.69 -9.98 -1.83
N MET A 52 10.48 -10.47 -3.05
CA MET A 52 10.08 -9.62 -4.18
C MET A 52 9.04 -10.31 -5.06
N ALA A 53 7.88 -9.67 -5.20
CA ALA A 53 6.84 -10.03 -6.13
C ALA A 53 6.51 -8.82 -7.02
N VAL A 54 6.18 -9.09 -8.28
CA VAL A 54 5.77 -8.07 -9.25
C VAL A 54 4.38 -8.40 -9.73
N VAL A 55 3.53 -7.37 -9.86
CA VAL A 55 2.20 -7.52 -10.44
C VAL A 55 2.25 -7.01 -11.87
N ASN A 56 1.98 -7.89 -12.83
CA ASN A 56 1.81 -7.54 -14.23
C ASN A 56 0.33 -7.25 -14.47
N MET A 57 0.01 -6.03 -14.93
CA MET A 57 -1.33 -5.60 -15.26
C MET A 57 -1.36 -5.09 -16.70
N ASP A 58 -2.19 -5.71 -17.54
CA ASP A 58 -2.39 -5.32 -18.94
C ASP A 58 -3.88 -5.02 -19.16
N CYS A 59 -4.19 -3.92 -19.85
CA CYS A 59 -5.56 -3.57 -20.21
C CYS A 59 -5.64 -2.67 -21.45
N PHE A 60 -6.73 -2.74 -22.19
CA PHE A 60 -7.02 -1.84 -23.30
C PHE A 60 -8.07 -0.82 -22.90
N VAL A 61 -7.77 0.46 -23.09
CA VAL A 61 -8.69 1.56 -22.81
C VAL A 61 -9.39 1.94 -24.10
N ALA A 62 -10.71 1.69 -24.17
CA ALA A 62 -11.51 1.92 -25.38
C ALA A 62 -11.97 3.39 -25.53
N VAL A 63 -12.01 4.15 -24.43
CA VAL A 63 -12.56 5.52 -24.37
C VAL A 63 -11.54 6.45 -23.71
N PRO A 64 -11.36 7.70 -24.17
CA PRO A 64 -10.44 8.64 -23.55
C PRO A 64 -10.78 8.87 -22.07
N ILE A 65 -9.73 8.87 -21.24
CA ILE A 65 -9.86 9.10 -19.81
C ILE A 65 -9.90 10.61 -19.55
N LEU A 66 -11.06 11.13 -19.19
CA LEU A 66 -11.27 12.52 -18.79
C LEU A 66 -11.38 12.60 -17.26
N ASN A 67 -10.54 13.41 -16.62
CA ASN A 67 -10.49 13.61 -15.16
C ASN A 67 -10.39 12.30 -14.34
N PRO A 68 -9.28 11.55 -14.47
CA PRO A 68 -9.07 10.34 -13.71
C PRO A 68 -9.05 10.62 -12.20
N THR A 69 -9.95 9.96 -11.48
CA THR A 69 -10.01 9.94 -10.03
C THR A 69 -9.71 8.52 -9.57
N ILE A 70 -8.74 8.36 -8.67
CA ILE A 70 -8.37 7.08 -8.08
C ILE A 70 -8.80 7.09 -6.63
N ARG A 71 -9.52 6.04 -6.21
CA ARG A 71 -9.84 5.77 -4.81
C ARG A 71 -9.09 4.52 -4.38
N MET A 72 -8.32 4.63 -3.31
CA MET A 72 -7.58 3.53 -2.72
C MET A 72 -8.09 3.25 -1.31
N GLN A 73 -8.39 1.98 -1.03
CA GLN A 73 -8.83 1.52 0.28
C GLN A 73 -7.93 0.41 0.78
N LEU A 74 -7.46 0.54 2.02
CA LEU A 74 -6.75 -0.52 2.73
C LEU A 74 -7.66 -1.11 3.80
N LEU A 75 -8.02 -2.38 3.59
CA LEU A 75 -8.91 -3.14 4.46
C LEU A 75 -8.11 -4.22 5.19
N LYS A 76 -8.40 -4.42 6.48
CA LYS A 76 -7.87 -5.55 7.25
C LYS A 76 -8.91 -6.64 7.35
N LYS A 77 -8.50 -7.87 7.05
CA LYS A 77 -9.30 -9.06 7.27
C LYS A 77 -9.19 -9.49 8.73
N ASP A 78 -10.32 -9.69 9.40
CA ASP A 78 -10.39 -10.18 10.77
C ASP A 78 -10.28 -11.73 10.81
N TYR A 79 -10.01 -12.30 11.99
CA TYR A 79 -9.95 -13.76 12.18
C TYR A 79 -11.27 -14.46 11.84
N SER A 80 -12.39 -13.73 11.88
CA SER A 80 -13.72 -14.18 11.43
C SER A 80 -13.92 -14.14 9.92
N ASN A 81 -12.85 -13.92 9.13
CA ASN A 81 -12.86 -13.80 7.67
C ASN A 81 -13.68 -12.61 7.11
N GLN A 82 -14.14 -11.71 7.98
CA GLN A 82 -14.86 -10.49 7.58
C GLN A 82 -13.87 -9.33 7.35
N TRP A 83 -14.15 -8.53 6.32
CA TRP A 83 -13.40 -7.30 6.06
C TRP A 83 -13.91 -6.18 6.97
N LYS A 84 -13.04 -5.60 7.81
CA LYS A 84 -13.38 -4.40 8.59
C LYS A 84 -13.31 -3.17 7.68
N PRO A 85 -14.29 -2.25 7.74
CA PRO A 85 -14.21 -1.00 6.98
C PRO A 85 -12.99 -0.15 7.41
N PHE A 86 -12.15 0.11 6.40
CA PHE A 86 -10.95 0.97 6.22
C PHE A 86 -10.04 1.31 7.42
N LEU A 87 -8.76 0.89 7.31
CA LEU A 87 -7.64 1.56 7.98
C LEU A 87 -7.23 2.86 7.25
N VAL A 88 -7.39 2.90 5.92
CA VAL A 88 -7.09 4.06 5.06
C VAL A 88 -8.09 4.08 3.90
N ASP A 89 -8.74 5.22 3.66
CA ASP A 89 -9.58 5.49 2.48
C ASP A 89 -9.18 6.85 1.93
N VAL A 90 -8.51 6.86 0.78
CA VAL A 90 -8.04 8.09 0.13
C VAL A 90 -8.54 8.15 -1.30
N THR A 91 -8.96 9.34 -1.72
CA THR A 91 -9.37 9.61 -3.09
C THR A 91 -8.52 10.76 -3.62
N PHE A 92 -7.96 10.61 -4.82
CA PHE A 92 -7.12 11.63 -5.44
C PHE A 92 -7.41 11.77 -6.93
N THR A 93 -7.34 13.01 -7.41
CA THR A 93 -7.46 13.39 -8.81
C THR A 93 -6.06 13.58 -9.40
N ILE A 94 -5.74 12.89 -10.49
CA ILE A 94 -4.36 12.89 -11.04
C ILE A 94 -4.03 14.24 -11.71
N CYS A 95 -5.04 14.90 -12.30
CA CYS A 95 -4.84 16.11 -13.09
C CYS A 95 -4.75 17.41 -12.26
N GLU A 96 -5.02 17.38 -10.95
CA GLU A 96 -5.01 18.55 -10.06
C GLU A 96 -3.78 18.55 -9.12
N GLY A 97 -2.67 17.96 -9.58
CA GLY A 97 -1.51 17.53 -8.81
C GLY A 97 -0.65 18.59 -8.09
N LYS A 98 -1.16 19.78 -7.78
CA LYS A 98 -0.39 20.82 -7.05
C LYS A 98 -0.88 21.15 -5.64
N LYS A 99 -2.05 20.70 -5.20
CA LYS A 99 -2.63 21.20 -3.93
C LYS A 99 -2.57 20.27 -2.73
N ASN A 100 -2.44 18.95 -2.91
CA ASN A 100 -2.50 18.01 -1.79
C ASN A 100 -1.20 17.23 -1.66
N PHE A 101 -0.36 17.60 -0.69
CA PHE A 101 0.75 16.78 -0.24
C PHE A 101 0.16 15.56 0.48
N TYR A 102 0.16 14.39 -0.16
CA TYR A 102 -0.51 13.19 0.36
C TYR A 102 0.41 12.48 1.37
N PRO A 103 0.11 12.49 2.68
CA PRO A 103 0.95 11.84 3.69
C PRO A 103 1.07 10.32 3.47
N TYR A 104 0.09 9.71 2.78
CA TYR A 104 0.10 8.29 2.43
C TYR A 104 0.81 7.97 1.10
N GLY A 105 1.10 8.97 0.25
CA GLY A 105 1.79 8.74 -1.02
C GLY A 105 3.22 8.22 -0.84
N VAL A 106 3.92 8.72 0.18
CA VAL A 106 5.26 8.23 0.56
C VAL A 106 5.24 6.81 1.13
N ILE A 107 4.13 6.38 1.75
CA ILE A 107 3.97 5.02 2.25
C ILE A 107 3.79 4.07 1.06
N PHE A 108 2.94 4.44 0.09
CA PHE A 108 2.74 3.66 -1.12
C PHE A 108 4.00 3.53 -1.98
N TRP A 109 4.82 4.59 -2.07
CA TRP A 109 6.07 4.56 -2.86
C TRP A 109 7.18 3.71 -2.21
N LYS A 110 7.16 3.56 -0.88
CA LYS A 110 8.15 2.76 -0.13
C LYS A 110 7.76 1.27 0.01
N LEU A 111 6.50 0.93 -0.24
CA LEU A 111 5.95 -0.43 -0.26
C LEU A 111 6.28 -1.11 -1.59
#